data_AF-A0AAJ5WHZ7-F1
#
_entry.id   AF-A0AAJ5WHZ7-F1
#
_cell.length_a   1.000
_cell.length_b   1.000
_cell.length_c   1.000
_cell.angle_alpha   90.00
_cell.angle_beta   90.00
_cell.angle_gamma   90.00
#
_symmetry.space_group_name_H-M   'P 1'
#
loop_
_entity.id
_entity.type
_entity.pdbx_description
1 polymer ?
#
loop_
_entity_poly.entity_id
_entity_poly.type
_entity_poly.pdbx_seq_one_letter_code
_entity_poly.pdbx_strand_id
1 'polypeptide(L)'
;MDAKARLAVSAVGISLLIGSVLCAHSTISLILFAWDMTGELGFREVFGYLVATTVASGLSFLTILTFIVVGALIAVAPWVEFDTGDACAVAKNQ
;
A
#
# COMPACT_ATOMS: atom_id res chain seq x y z
N MET A 1 23.87 -5.99 -8.51
CA MET A 1 23.17 -4.70 -8.38
C MET A 1 24.02 -3.80 -7.51
N ASP A 2 24.40 -2.61 -7.98
CA ASP A 2 25.25 -1.70 -7.20
C ASP A 2 24.59 -1.27 -5.90
N ALA A 3 25.38 -1.04 -4.85
CA ALA A 3 24.88 -0.64 -3.52
C ALA A 3 23.99 0.62 -3.58
N LYS A 4 24.30 1.55 -4.49
CA LYS A 4 23.50 2.76 -4.73
C LYS A 4 22.10 2.44 -5.29
N ALA A 5 22.02 1.48 -6.21
CA ALA A 5 20.75 1.05 -6.76
C ALA A 5 19.91 0.33 -5.70
N ARG A 6 20.52 -0.51 -4.85
CA ARG A 6 19.82 -1.21 -3.75
C ARG A 6 19.18 -0.22 -2.78
N LEU A 7 19.94 0.80 -2.37
CA LEU A 7 19.45 1.87 -1.50
C LEU A 7 18.31 2.67 -2.14
N ALA A 8 18.46 3.07 -3.41
CA ALA A 8 17.42 3.81 -4.13
C ALA A 8 16.11 3.02 -4.21
N VAL A 9 16.17 1.72 -4.54
CA VAL A 9 15.00 0.85 -4.61
C VAL A 9 14.35 0.68 -3.23
N SER A 10 15.13 0.49 -2.16
CA SER A 10 14.57 0.41 -0.82
C SER A 10 13.92 1.72 -0.35
N ALA A 11 14.49 2.88 -0.71
CA ALA A 11 13.92 4.18 -0.38
C ALA A 11 12.58 4.41 -1.08
N VAL A 12 12.42 3.91 -2.32
CA VAL A 12 11.14 3.91 -3.04
C VAL A 12 10.11 3.01 -2.34
N GLY A 13 10.51 1.84 -1.84
CA GLY A 13 9.63 0.98 -1.04
C GLY A 13 9.15 1.65 0.24
N ILE A 14 10.05 2.33 0.96
CA ILE A 14 9.72 3.07 2.20
C ILE A 14 8.80 4.27 1.92
N SER A 15 9.04 5.03 0.85
CA SER A 15 8.18 6.16 0.49
C SER A 15 6.77 5.73 0.08
N LEU A 16 6.64 4.58 -0.60
CA LEU A 16 5.35 3.93 -0.87
C LEU A 16 4.63 3.54 0.42
N LEU A 17 5.35 2.97 1.40
CA LEU A 17 4.78 2.63 2.70
C LEU A 17 4.28 3.87 3.45
N ILE A 18 5.07 4.94 3.51
CA ILE A 18 4.67 6.21 4.15
C ILE A 18 3.46 6.83 3.43
N GLY A 19 3.48 6.85 2.09
CA GLY A 19 2.36 7.33 1.27
C GLY A 19 1.07 6.56 1.53
N SER A 20 1.16 5.24 1.73
CA SER A 20 0.01 4.39 2.06
C SER A 20 -0.63 4.76 3.42
N VAL A 21 0.18 5.09 4.42
CA VAL A 21 -0.30 5.52 5.75
C VAL A 21 -1.01 6.87 5.67
N LEU A 22 -0.44 7.83 4.92
CA LEU A 22 -1.07 9.14 4.70
C LEU A 22 -2.39 9.02 3.92
N CYS A 23 -2.45 8.11 2.94
CA CYS A 23 -3.65 7.83 2.17
C CYS A 23 -4.74 7.20 3.07
N ALA A 24 -4.37 6.26 3.94
CA ALA A 24 -5.27 5.67 4.93
C ALA A 24 -5.85 6.75 5.87
N HIS A 25 -4.99 7.62 6.41
CA HIS A 25 -5.42 8.71 7.29
C HIS A 25 -6.40 9.66 6.58
N SER A 26 -6.10 10.07 5.34
CA SER A 26 -6.96 10.97 4.57
C SER A 26 -8.33 10.33 4.29
N THR A 27 -8.34 9.03 4.01
CA THR A 27 -9.56 8.25 3.78
C THR A 27 -10.44 8.20 5.04
N ILE A 28 -9.85 7.97 6.21
CA ILE A 28 -10.57 7.97 7.49
C ILE A 28 -11.17 9.36 7.76
N SER A 29 -10.41 10.44 7.55
CA SER A 29 -10.91 11.81 7.72
C SER A 29 -12.08 12.11 6.78
N LEU A 30 -12.02 11.64 5.53
CA LEU A 30 -13.12 11.76 4.55
C LEU A 30 -14.39 11.04 4.99
N ILE A 31 -14.26 9.81 5.53
CA ILE A 31 -15.41 9.04 6.03
C ILE A 31 -16.06 9.75 7.22
N LEU A 32 -15.25 10.21 8.18
CA LEU A 32 -15.75 10.94 9.35
C LEU A 32 -16.45 12.24 8.95
N PHE A 33 -15.89 12.97 7.99
CA PHE A 33 -16.51 14.19 7.46
C PHE A 33 -17.84 13.92 6.75
N ALA A 34 -17.89 12.89 5.91
CA ALA A 34 -19.13 12.48 5.25
C ALA A 34 -20.20 12.04 6.26
N TRP A 35 -19.79 11.36 7.34
CA TRP A 35 -20.68 10.98 8.43
C TRP A 35 -21.26 12.19 9.16
N ASP A 36 -20.43 13.16 9.50
CA ASP A 36 -20.83 14.41 10.16
C ASP A 36 -21.86 15.20 9.33
N MET A 37 -21.63 15.35 8.03
CA MET A 37 -22.59 15.94 7.09
C MET A 37 -23.95 15.21 7.06
N THR A 38 -23.95 13.90 7.30
CA THR A 38 -25.19 13.11 7.31
C THR A 38 -26.10 13.50 8.49
N GLY A 39 -25.49 13.93 9.61
CA GLY A 39 -26.20 14.42 10.79
C GLY A 39 -26.82 15.80 10.58
N GLU A 40 -26.17 16.68 9.81
CA GLU A 40 -26.62 18.07 9.61
C GLU A 40 -27.61 18.24 8.44
N LEU A 41 -27.38 17.58 7.30
CA LEU A 41 -28.13 17.82 6.04
C LEU A 41 -29.24 16.78 5.80
N GLY A 42 -29.30 15.73 6.62
CA GLY A 42 -30.28 14.66 6.49
C GLY A 42 -29.89 13.60 5.44
N PHE A 43 -30.23 12.35 5.73
CA PHE A 43 -29.73 11.16 5.01
C PHE A 43 -30.03 11.16 3.50
N ARG A 44 -31.13 11.80 3.07
CA ARG A 44 -31.62 11.73 1.67
C ARG A 44 -30.83 12.60 0.68
N GLU A 45 -30.25 13.72 1.12
CA GLU A 45 -29.36 14.53 0.28
C GLU A 45 -27.92 14.00 0.27
N VAL A 46 -27.48 13.39 1.38
CA VAL A 46 -26.08 12.96 1.57
C VAL A 46 -25.85 11.51 1.10
N PHE A 47 -26.88 10.69 0.92
CA PHE A 47 -26.75 9.26 0.57
C PHE A 47 -25.88 9.01 -0.67
N GLY A 48 -26.03 9.82 -1.72
CA GLY A 48 -25.22 9.70 -2.93
C GLY A 48 -23.74 9.95 -2.67
N TYR A 49 -23.44 10.97 -1.86
CA TYR A 49 -22.08 11.28 -1.41
C TYR A 49 -21.52 10.19 -0.51
N LEU A 50 -22.34 9.63 0.39
CA LEU A 50 -21.95 8.57 1.31
C LEU A 50 -21.55 7.30 0.54
N VAL A 51 -22.34 6.90 -0.46
CA VAL A 51 -22.06 5.73 -1.31
C VAL A 51 -20.80 5.96 -2.14
N ALA A 52 -20.66 7.12 -2.79
CA ALA A 52 -19.46 7.45 -3.56
C ALA A 52 -18.20 7.46 -2.68
N THR A 53 -18.29 8.03 -1.48
CA THR A 53 -17.19 8.08 -0.51
C THR A 53 -16.85 6.68 0.01
N THR A 54 -17.85 5.82 0.23
CA THR A 54 -17.65 4.43 0.69
C THR A 54 -16.97 3.58 -0.40
N VAL A 55 -17.41 3.70 -1.66
CA VAL A 55 -16.79 3.01 -2.80
C VAL A 55 -15.36 3.49 -3.03
N ALA A 56 -15.14 4.81 -3.02
CA ALA A 56 -13.81 5.39 -3.14
C ALA A 56 -12.89 4.93 -2.00
N SER A 57 -13.39 4.92 -0.77
CA SER A 57 -12.65 4.43 0.40
C SER A 57 -12.31 2.94 0.28
N GLY A 58 -13.26 2.11 -0.16
CA GLY A 58 -13.03 0.68 -0.37
C GLY A 58 -11.95 0.40 -1.42
N LEU A 59 -11.98 1.13 -2.54
CA LEU A 59 -10.92 1.09 -3.56
C LEU A 59 -9.58 1.56 -3.00
N SER A 60 -9.56 2.65 -2.22
CA SER A 60 -8.36 3.14 -1.55
C SER A 60 -7.76 2.10 -0.60
N PHE A 61 -8.58 1.39 0.18
CA PHE A 61 -8.12 0.30 1.06
C PHE A 61 -7.44 -0.83 0.29
N LEU A 62 -8.03 -1.30 -0.81
CA LEU A 62 -7.41 -2.32 -1.67
C LEU A 62 -6.07 -1.85 -2.24
N THR A 63 -6.01 -0.57 -2.63
CA THR A 63 -4.81 0.04 -3.20
C THR A 63 -3.71 0.18 -2.14
N ILE A 64 -4.06 0.61 -0.92
CA ILE A 64 -3.16 0.69 0.24
C ILE A 64 -2.58 -0.69 0.56
N LEU A 65 -3.42 -1.73 0.61
CA LEU A 65 -2.98 -3.10 0.91
C LEU A 65 -1.97 -3.61 -0.14
N THR A 66 -2.23 -3.29 -1.40
CA THR A 66 -1.32 -3.60 -2.51
C THR A 66 -0.01 -2.83 -2.37
N PHE A 67 -0.05 -1.54 -2.06
CA PHE A 67 1.16 -0.73 -1.85
C PHE A 67 1.98 -1.17 -0.64
N ILE A 68 1.34 -1.67 0.42
CA ILE A 68 2.06 -2.22 1.57
C ILE A 68 2.81 -3.49 1.17
N VAL A 69 2.15 -4.44 0.50
CA VAL A 69 2.79 -5.69 0.08
C VAL A 69 3.90 -5.44 -0.93
N VAL A 70 3.63 -4.63 -1.96
CA VAL A 70 4.61 -4.29 -2.99
C VAL A 70 5.76 -3.44 -2.43
N GLY A 71 5.45 -2.45 -1.59
CA GLY A 71 6.44 -1.60 -0.93
C GLY A 71 7.37 -2.39 -0.01
N ALA A 72 6.82 -3.33 0.77
CA ALA A 72 7.60 -4.23 1.61
C ALA A 72 8.49 -5.18 0.77
N LEU A 73 7.95 -5.77 -0.30
CA LEU A 73 8.73 -6.61 -1.22
C LEU A 73 9.88 -5.83 -1.85
N ILE A 74 9.63 -4.62 -2.35
CA ILE A 74 10.65 -3.77 -2.98
C ILE A 74 11.68 -3.28 -1.95
N ALA A 75 11.26 -3.05 -0.69
CA ALA A 75 12.16 -2.67 0.39
C ALA A 75 13.09 -3.81 0.81
N VAL A 76 12.61 -5.07 0.79
CA VAL A 76 13.31 -6.24 1.33
C VAL A 76 14.04 -7.06 0.27
N ALA A 77 13.48 -7.22 -0.94
CA ALA A 77 14.05 -8.01 -2.03
C ALA A 77 15.51 -7.65 -2.41
N PRO A 78 15.95 -6.38 -2.37
CA PRO A 78 17.35 -6.04 -2.64
C PRO A 78 18.34 -6.57 -1.59
N TRP A 79 17.85 -6.90 -0.39
CA TRP A 79 18.63 -7.33 0.77
C TRP A 79 18.54 -8.82 1.05
N VAL A 80 17.54 -9.50 0.48
CA VAL A 80 17.43 -10.96 0.53
C VAL A 80 18.36 -11.52 -0.55
N GLU A 81 19.48 -12.07 -0.12
CA GLU A 81 20.28 -12.97 -0.95
C GLU A 81 19.46 -14.24 -1.15
N PHE A 82 18.77 -14.32 -2.29
CA PHE A 82 18.24 -15.59 -2.75
C PHE A 82 19.44 -16.49 -3.03
N ASP A 83 19.71 -17.40 -2.12
CA ASP A 83 20.72 -18.44 -2.24
C ASP A 83 20.36 -19.34 -3.43
N THR A 84 20.74 -18.88 -4.62
CA THR A 84 20.64 -19.61 -5.87
C THR A 84 21.83 -20.56 -6.04
N GLY A 85 22.74 -20.62 -5.05
CA GLY A 85 23.91 -21.48 -5.02
C GLY A 85 23.57 -22.93 -4.68
N ASP A 86 22.64 -23.16 -3.75
CA ASP A 86 22.32 -24.52 -3.30
C ASP A 86 21.52 -25.34 -4.34
N ALA A 87 20.69 -24.69 -5.16
CA ALA A 87 19.96 -25.39 -6.22
C ALA A 87 20.85 -25.85 -7.39
N CYS A 88 21.97 -25.16 -7.65
CA CYS A 88 22.90 -25.52 -8.73
C CYS A 88 23.97 -26.52 -8.26
N ALA A 89 24.33 -26.53 -6.97
CA ALA A 89 25.28 -27.47 -6.40
C ALA A 89 24.72 -28.91 -6.33
N VAL A 90 23.41 -29.08 -6.09
CA VAL A 90 22.75 -30.40 -6.12
C VAL A 90 22.67 -30.96 -7.53
N ALA A 91 22.45 -30.12 -8.55
CA ALA A 91 22.37 -30.55 -9.95
C ALA A 91 23.71 -30.94 -10.58
N LYS A 92 24.85 -30.59 -9.97
CA LYS A 92 26.19 -30.97 -10.45
C LYS A 92 26.77 -32.23 -9.79
N ASN A 93 26.10 -32.78 -8.77
CA ASN A 93 26.53 -33.98 -8.05
C ASN A 93 25.62 -35.20 -8.28
N GLN A 94 24.72 -35.14 -9.28
CA GLN A 94 24.05 -36.30 -9.89
C GLN A 94 24.56 -36.50 -11.32
#